data_AF-A0A7S3ZJS9-F1
#
_entry.id   AF-A0A7S3ZJS9-F1
#
_cell.length_a   1.000
_cell.length_b   1.000
_cell.length_c   1.000
_cell.angle_alpha   90.00
_cell.angle_beta   90.00
_cell.angle_gamma   90.00
#
_symmetry.space_group_name_H-M   'P 1'
#
loop_
_entity.id
_entity.type
_entity.pdbx_description
1 polymer ?
#
loop_
_entity_poly.entity_id
_entity_poly.type
_entity_poly.pdbx_seq_one_letter_code
_entity_poly.pdbx_strand_id
1 'polypeptide(L)'
;TLDADTGLDQAGREVRAAEGYAACDFFAPGYWLWAKIFREAAAVGYDRNSMYVACYDWRLSYPNLERRDRYFTRLKHEIELLVKHNDEKVVLVGHSMGATLSFYFLTWCEQVDPGFAERHVHAFVSLGGSLLGAIGPLGNMLSGEMQATAALGPINDLIDTYGKELTREMRREVGRKMGGLGSLLPKGGDAVWGEDVITLSNNETLGLDAIVPDLLAVLGPHTGGYDLDARLPTPPREVDPLDAASANPLSTALPPGIGTVYCLYGVGIATEKSYRYSGAPGDHSELGTIDRSGDDGGVGTGDGDGTVPLESLGFPCAALWRGELADHYNPSGSRVVLREHGDEPERFNPRGGPKTARHVEILGNSEVITTILK
;
A
#
# COMPACT_ATOMS: atom_id res chain seq x y z
N THR A 1 -1.76 6.78 21.18
CA THR A 1 -0.92 6.29 20.07
C THR A 1 -0.65 4.82 20.30
N LEU A 2 -0.07 4.11 19.34
CA LEU A 2 0.43 2.75 19.58
C LEU A 2 1.63 2.78 20.53
N ASP A 3 1.93 1.64 21.12
CA ASP A 3 3.14 1.37 21.88
C ASP A 3 4.37 1.34 20.95
N ALA A 4 5.49 1.90 21.39
CA ALA A 4 6.65 2.13 20.53
C ALA A 4 7.51 0.88 20.30
N ASP A 5 7.42 -0.10 21.19
CA ASP A 5 8.23 -1.33 21.11
C ASP A 5 7.46 -2.43 20.38
N THR A 6 6.17 -2.53 20.68
CA THR A 6 5.31 -3.60 20.17
C THR A 6 4.49 -3.19 18.93
N GLY A 7 4.28 -1.88 18.72
CA GLY A 7 3.35 -1.34 17.71
C GLY A 7 1.93 -1.85 17.88
N LEU A 8 1.56 -2.21 19.10
CA LEU A 8 0.21 -2.62 19.49
C LEU A 8 -0.44 -1.51 20.32
N ASP A 9 -1.68 -1.76 20.72
CA ASP A 9 -2.43 -0.87 21.61
C ASP A 9 -1.71 -0.68 22.96
N GLN A 10 -1.68 0.55 23.46
CA GLN A 10 -1.16 0.86 24.79
C GLN A 10 -2.04 0.24 25.88
N ALA A 11 -1.44 -0.11 27.02
CA ALA A 11 -2.17 -0.66 28.15
C ALA A 11 -3.37 0.22 28.54
N GLY A 12 -4.57 -0.37 28.60
CA GLY A 12 -5.82 0.30 28.93
C GLY A 12 -6.43 1.16 27.81
N ARG A 13 -5.92 1.08 26.57
CA ARG A 13 -6.44 1.82 25.40
C ARG A 13 -6.64 0.88 24.22
N GLU A 14 -7.88 0.51 23.94
CA GLU A 14 -8.19 -0.37 22.81
C GLU A 14 -8.79 0.40 21.64
N VAL A 15 -8.33 0.08 20.43
CA VAL A 15 -8.91 0.59 19.18
C VAL A 15 -9.12 -0.58 18.24
N ARG A 16 -10.31 -0.66 17.64
CA ARG A 16 -10.69 -1.70 16.67
C ARG A 16 -11.17 -1.04 15.39
N ALA A 17 -10.96 -1.73 14.28
CA ALA A 17 -11.52 -1.31 13.01
C ALA A 17 -13.05 -1.36 13.07
N ALA A 18 -13.71 -0.39 12.43
CA ALA A 18 -15.12 -0.53 12.11
C ALA A 18 -15.29 -1.64 11.07
N GLU A 19 -16.43 -2.32 11.07
CA GLU A 19 -16.71 -3.46 10.20
C GLU A 19 -17.89 -3.17 9.25
N GLY A 20 -17.91 -3.87 8.10
CA GLY A 20 -18.99 -3.81 7.11
C GLY A 20 -18.89 -2.63 6.13
N TYR A 21 -19.84 -2.57 5.19
CA TYR A 21 -19.84 -1.61 4.07
C TYR A 21 -19.74 -0.15 4.49
N ALA A 22 -20.46 0.24 5.55
CA ALA A 22 -20.46 1.62 6.06
C ALA A 22 -19.12 2.06 6.66
N ALA A 23 -18.21 1.11 6.93
CA ALA A 23 -16.87 1.44 7.43
C ALA A 23 -15.93 1.95 6.32
N CYS A 24 -16.26 1.72 5.04
CA CYS A 24 -15.38 2.07 3.93
C CYS A 24 -16.10 2.57 2.67
N ASP A 25 -17.40 2.88 2.72
CA ASP A 25 -18.11 3.47 1.59
C ASP A 25 -17.74 4.95 1.40
N PHE A 26 -17.76 5.73 2.48
CA PHE A 26 -17.39 7.14 2.54
C PHE A 26 -16.44 7.41 3.71
N PHE A 27 -15.44 8.25 3.49
CA PHE A 27 -14.57 8.73 4.58
C PHE A 27 -15.24 9.87 5.36
N ALA A 28 -15.92 10.76 4.63
CA ALA A 28 -16.68 11.89 5.15
C ALA A 28 -17.82 12.22 4.16
N PRO A 29 -18.84 13.00 4.56
CA PRO A 29 -19.89 13.41 3.65
C PRO A 29 -19.33 14.02 2.35
N GLY A 30 -19.68 13.43 1.20
CA GLY A 30 -19.19 13.85 -0.12
C GLY A 30 -17.83 13.28 -0.55
N TYR A 31 -17.08 12.63 0.35
CA TYR A 31 -15.81 11.97 0.05
C TYR A 31 -16.00 10.45 0.00
N TRP A 32 -16.29 9.93 -1.19
CA TRP A 32 -16.50 8.51 -1.44
C TRP A 32 -15.17 7.74 -1.54
N LEU A 33 -15.18 6.53 -1.01
CA LEU A 33 -14.16 5.50 -1.15
C LEU A 33 -14.74 4.35 -2.01
N TRP A 34 -15.20 3.27 -1.39
CA TRP A 34 -15.74 2.10 -2.10
C TRP A 34 -17.20 2.25 -2.56
N ALA A 35 -17.90 3.34 -2.16
CA ALA A 35 -19.32 3.52 -2.41
C ALA A 35 -19.74 3.33 -3.87
N LYS A 36 -18.92 3.77 -4.83
CA LYS A 36 -19.21 3.62 -6.27
C LYS A 36 -19.16 2.15 -6.70
N ILE A 37 -18.11 1.41 -6.33
CA ILE A 37 -18.00 -0.03 -6.61
C ILE A 37 -19.17 -0.78 -5.98
N PHE A 38 -19.51 -0.50 -4.71
CA PHE A 38 -20.63 -1.15 -4.03
C PHE A 38 -21.97 -0.92 -4.74
N ARG A 39 -22.21 0.31 -5.20
CA ARG A 39 -23.43 0.64 -5.93
C ARG A 39 -23.52 -0.09 -7.27
N GLU A 40 -22.43 -0.09 -8.05
CA GLU A 40 -22.43 -0.78 -9.36
C GLU A 40 -22.49 -2.32 -9.18
N ALA A 41 -21.84 -2.87 -8.16
CA ALA A 41 -21.93 -4.29 -7.82
C ALA A 41 -23.37 -4.68 -7.43
N ALA A 42 -24.03 -3.88 -6.60
CA ALA A 42 -25.44 -4.09 -6.26
C ALA A 42 -26.36 -3.99 -7.49
N ALA A 43 -26.06 -3.10 -8.43
CA ALA A 43 -26.83 -2.96 -9.67
C ALA A 43 -26.76 -4.20 -10.58
N VAL A 44 -25.69 -4.99 -10.48
CA VAL A 44 -25.53 -6.25 -11.24
C VAL A 44 -25.85 -7.51 -10.40
N GLY A 45 -26.40 -7.32 -9.19
CA GLY A 45 -26.95 -8.41 -8.38
C GLY A 45 -26.06 -8.93 -7.26
N TYR A 46 -24.91 -8.29 -6.99
CA TYR A 46 -24.14 -8.62 -5.79
C TYR A 46 -24.84 -8.10 -4.53
N ASP A 47 -24.73 -8.86 -3.45
CA ASP A 47 -25.25 -8.48 -2.15
C ASP A 47 -24.35 -9.00 -1.02
N ARG A 48 -24.81 -8.85 0.22
CA ARG A 48 -24.12 -9.30 1.43
C ARG A 48 -23.90 -10.82 1.53
N ASN A 49 -24.51 -11.62 0.67
CA ASN A 49 -24.28 -13.07 0.60
C ASN A 49 -23.22 -13.44 -0.44
N SER A 50 -22.92 -12.56 -1.40
CA SER A 50 -21.90 -12.74 -2.44
C SER A 50 -20.72 -11.78 -2.35
N MET A 51 -20.78 -10.79 -1.45
CA MET A 51 -19.70 -9.84 -1.19
C MET A 51 -19.43 -9.69 0.31
N TYR A 52 -18.14 -9.66 0.65
CA TYR A 52 -17.63 -9.40 1.99
C TYR A 52 -16.61 -8.25 1.95
N VAL A 53 -16.64 -7.38 2.97
CA VAL A 53 -15.71 -6.26 3.12
C VAL A 53 -14.79 -6.55 4.30
N ALA A 54 -13.50 -6.75 4.00
CA ALA A 54 -12.48 -7.07 4.99
C ALA A 54 -11.82 -5.80 5.54
N CYS A 55 -12.49 -5.13 6.48
CA CYS A 55 -11.93 -3.97 7.18
C CYS A 55 -10.85 -4.40 8.19
N TYR A 56 -9.81 -3.58 8.34
CA TYR A 56 -8.69 -3.86 9.24
C TYR A 56 -8.11 -2.58 9.83
N ASP A 57 -7.35 -2.73 10.91
CA ASP A 57 -6.64 -1.62 11.55
C ASP A 57 -5.33 -1.32 10.80
N TRP A 58 -5.43 -0.44 9.81
CA TRP A 58 -4.34 -0.01 8.94
C TRP A 58 -3.16 0.66 9.67
N ARG A 59 -3.25 0.88 10.99
CA ARG A 59 -2.13 1.38 11.79
C ARG A 59 -1.12 0.28 12.13
N LEU A 60 -1.55 -0.99 12.16
CA LEU A 60 -0.72 -2.12 12.53
C LEU A 60 0.09 -2.64 11.33
N SER A 61 1.26 -3.22 11.61
CA SER A 61 1.97 -4.03 10.62
C SER A 61 1.19 -5.31 10.33
N TYR A 62 1.43 -5.92 9.16
CA TYR A 62 0.70 -7.11 8.75
C TYR A 62 0.80 -8.26 9.75
N PRO A 63 1.97 -8.61 10.32
CA PRO A 63 2.04 -9.64 11.35
C PRO A 63 1.25 -9.29 12.61
N ASN A 64 1.19 -8.00 12.99
CA ASN A 64 0.45 -7.55 14.16
C ASN A 64 -1.07 -7.62 13.97
N LEU A 65 -1.59 -7.55 12.73
CA LEU A 65 -3.00 -7.81 12.44
C LEU A 65 -3.39 -9.24 12.82
N GLU A 66 -2.54 -10.22 12.54
CA GLU A 66 -2.78 -11.60 12.96
C GLU A 66 -2.57 -11.79 14.46
N ARG A 67 -1.48 -11.25 15.02
CA ARG A 67 -1.18 -11.40 16.46
C ARG A 67 -2.26 -10.80 17.35
N ARG A 68 -2.76 -9.60 17.01
CA ARG A 68 -3.75 -8.88 17.83
C ARG A 68 -5.17 -9.34 17.55
N ASP A 69 -5.56 -9.39 16.28
CA ASP A 69 -6.97 -9.50 15.90
C ASP A 69 -7.34 -10.85 15.28
N ARG A 70 -6.34 -11.73 15.05
CA ARG A 70 -6.51 -12.94 14.24
C ARG A 70 -7.09 -12.62 12.86
N TYR A 71 -6.69 -11.48 12.31
CA TYR A 71 -7.32 -10.91 11.13
C TYR A 71 -7.26 -11.85 9.91
N PHE A 72 -6.09 -12.45 9.62
CA PHE A 72 -5.96 -13.34 8.47
C PHE A 72 -6.64 -14.67 8.73
N THR A 73 -6.57 -15.19 9.96
CA THR A 73 -7.34 -16.36 10.36
C THR A 73 -8.83 -16.14 10.13
N ARG A 74 -9.39 -14.99 10.52
CA ARG A 74 -10.80 -14.65 10.29
C ARG A 74 -11.11 -14.52 8.80
N LEU A 75 -10.32 -13.74 8.07
CA LEU A 75 -10.50 -13.53 6.62
C LEU A 75 -10.48 -14.83 5.83
N LYS A 76 -9.58 -15.76 6.17
CA LYS A 76 -9.51 -17.10 5.58
C LYS A 76 -10.85 -17.85 5.71
N HIS A 77 -11.41 -17.89 6.92
CA HIS A 77 -12.68 -18.57 7.16
C HIS A 77 -13.87 -17.85 6.50
N GLU A 78 -13.87 -16.52 6.43
CA GLU A 78 -14.90 -15.77 5.70
C GLU A 78 -14.88 -16.10 4.20
N ILE A 79 -13.68 -16.21 3.60
CA ILE A 79 -13.54 -16.63 2.21
C ILE A 79 -14.05 -18.07 2.03
N GLU A 80 -13.67 -19.00 2.90
CA GLU A 80 -14.16 -20.40 2.83
C GLU A 80 -15.68 -20.49 2.92
N LEU A 81 -16.29 -19.72 3.83
CA LEU A 81 -17.74 -19.63 3.96
C LEU A 81 -18.39 -19.03 2.71
N LEU A 82 -17.82 -17.96 2.15
CA LEU A 82 -18.34 -17.30 0.96
C LEU A 82 -18.27 -18.23 -0.26
N VAL A 83 -17.16 -18.95 -0.45
CA VAL A 83 -17.01 -19.95 -1.51
C VAL A 83 -18.02 -21.08 -1.33
N LYS A 84 -18.14 -21.62 -0.11
CA LYS A 84 -19.09 -22.70 0.18
C LYS A 84 -20.55 -22.27 -0.02
N HIS A 85 -20.88 -21.01 0.26
CA HIS A 85 -22.24 -20.49 0.11
C HIS A 85 -22.63 -20.29 -1.36
N ASN A 86 -21.68 -19.83 -2.19
CA ASN A 86 -21.95 -19.45 -3.57
C ASN A 86 -21.51 -20.52 -4.60
N ASP A 87 -20.76 -21.54 -4.18
CA ASP A 87 -20.14 -22.56 -5.05
C ASP A 87 -19.18 -21.96 -6.11
N GLU A 88 -18.63 -20.79 -5.81
CA GLU A 88 -17.71 -20.05 -6.68
C GLU A 88 -16.52 -19.50 -5.89
N LYS A 89 -15.34 -19.49 -6.53
CA LYS A 89 -14.12 -18.90 -5.96
C LYS A 89 -14.24 -17.37 -5.89
N VAL A 90 -13.60 -16.75 -4.91
CA VAL A 90 -13.67 -15.29 -4.71
C VAL A 90 -12.78 -14.52 -5.67
N VAL A 91 -13.18 -13.30 -5.99
CA VAL A 91 -12.29 -12.26 -6.52
C VAL A 91 -11.82 -11.40 -5.36
N LEU A 92 -10.53 -11.44 -5.04
CA LEU A 92 -9.94 -10.64 -3.97
C LEU A 92 -9.49 -9.29 -4.52
N VAL A 93 -10.13 -8.21 -4.10
CA VAL A 93 -9.81 -6.84 -4.54
C VAL A 93 -9.18 -6.06 -3.40
N GLY A 94 -7.93 -5.61 -3.59
CA GLY A 94 -7.24 -4.73 -2.66
C GLY A 94 -6.92 -3.39 -3.31
N HIS A 95 -7.09 -2.29 -2.57
CA HIS A 95 -6.73 -0.94 -3.01
C HIS A 95 -5.54 -0.39 -2.22
N SER A 96 -4.57 0.26 -2.87
CA SER A 96 -3.42 0.89 -2.20
C SER A 96 -2.67 -0.11 -1.31
N MET A 97 -2.44 0.22 -0.04
CA MET A 97 -1.88 -0.69 0.97
C MET A 97 -2.68 -2.00 1.08
N GLY A 98 -4.00 -1.96 0.86
CA GLY A 98 -4.86 -3.14 0.86
C GLY A 98 -4.47 -4.16 -0.21
N ALA A 99 -3.93 -3.73 -1.36
CA ALA A 99 -3.41 -4.65 -2.37
C ALA A 99 -2.15 -5.38 -1.87
N THR A 100 -1.25 -4.66 -1.22
CA THR A 100 -0.04 -5.24 -0.60
C THR A 100 -0.42 -6.18 0.55
N LEU A 101 -1.43 -5.83 1.36
CA LEU A 101 -1.99 -6.70 2.40
C LEU A 101 -2.63 -7.96 1.79
N SER A 102 -3.35 -7.84 0.68
CA SER A 102 -3.92 -9.00 -0.03
C SER A 102 -2.84 -9.94 -0.54
N PHE A 103 -1.75 -9.40 -1.11
CA PHE A 103 -0.60 -10.20 -1.51
C PHE A 103 0.01 -10.93 -0.30
N TYR A 104 0.26 -10.22 0.80
CA TYR A 104 0.74 -10.81 2.06
C TYR A 104 -0.20 -11.92 2.57
N PHE A 105 -1.51 -11.68 2.58
CA PHE A 105 -2.52 -12.65 3.03
C PHE A 105 -2.50 -13.93 2.20
N LEU A 106 -2.37 -13.83 0.87
CA LEU A 106 -2.31 -14.99 0.00
C LEU A 106 -1.02 -15.80 0.25
N THR A 107 0.13 -15.12 0.42
CA THR A 107 1.39 -15.78 0.82
C THR A 107 1.24 -16.49 2.17
N TRP A 108 0.68 -15.79 3.16
CA TRP A 108 0.42 -16.34 4.49
C TRP A 108 -0.48 -17.58 4.44
N CYS A 109 -1.55 -17.53 3.64
CA CYS A 109 -2.46 -18.66 3.44
C CYS A 109 -1.73 -19.88 2.87
N GLU A 110 -0.86 -19.71 1.87
CA GLU A 110 -0.14 -20.83 1.26
C GLU A 110 0.86 -21.49 2.21
N GLN A 111 1.33 -20.79 3.24
CA GLN A 111 2.20 -21.38 4.24
C GLN A 111 1.41 -22.13 5.33
N VAL A 112 0.25 -21.63 5.75
CA VAL A 112 -0.55 -22.26 6.82
C VAL A 112 -1.58 -23.28 6.29
N ASP A 113 -1.97 -23.16 5.03
CA ASP A 113 -2.92 -24.02 4.32
C ASP A 113 -2.58 -24.10 2.81
N PRO A 114 -1.55 -24.87 2.43
CA PRO A 114 -1.13 -24.99 1.04
C PRO A 114 -2.27 -25.33 0.06
N GLY A 115 -2.28 -24.64 -1.08
CA GLY A 115 -3.32 -24.72 -2.11
C GLY A 115 -4.60 -23.95 -1.77
N PHE A 116 -4.59 -23.09 -0.75
CA PHE A 116 -5.73 -22.25 -0.40
C PHE A 116 -6.16 -21.36 -1.58
N ALA A 117 -5.21 -20.69 -2.23
CA ALA A 117 -5.47 -19.84 -3.38
C ALA A 117 -6.06 -20.66 -4.54
N GLU A 118 -5.50 -21.83 -4.82
CA GLU A 118 -6.05 -22.73 -5.84
C GLU A 118 -7.50 -23.12 -5.55
N ARG A 119 -7.85 -23.41 -4.29
CA ARG A 119 -9.21 -23.83 -3.93
C ARG A 119 -10.21 -22.69 -3.91
N HIS A 120 -9.79 -21.50 -3.50
CA HIS A 120 -10.75 -20.44 -3.10
C HIS A 120 -10.62 -19.14 -3.88
N VAL A 121 -9.55 -18.88 -4.63
CA VAL A 121 -9.29 -17.58 -5.27
C VAL A 121 -9.37 -17.72 -6.79
N HIS A 122 -10.35 -17.04 -7.40
CA HIS A 122 -10.49 -16.94 -8.84
C HIS A 122 -9.48 -15.95 -9.41
N ALA A 123 -9.45 -14.75 -8.83
CA ALA A 123 -8.59 -13.66 -9.26
C ALA A 123 -8.16 -12.78 -8.09
N PHE A 124 -6.98 -12.18 -8.22
CA PHE A 124 -6.47 -11.13 -7.34
C PHE A 124 -6.40 -9.82 -8.12
N VAL A 125 -7.06 -8.78 -7.63
CA VAL A 125 -7.04 -7.43 -8.20
C VAL A 125 -6.22 -6.51 -7.30
N SER A 126 -5.05 -6.11 -7.78
CA SER A 126 -4.22 -5.04 -7.22
C SER A 126 -4.64 -3.71 -7.85
N LEU A 127 -5.46 -2.93 -7.14
CA LEU A 127 -5.96 -1.64 -7.60
C LEU A 127 -5.14 -0.49 -6.98
N GLY A 128 -4.36 0.22 -7.79
CA GLY A 128 -3.46 1.28 -7.29
C GLY A 128 -2.49 0.75 -6.22
N GLY A 129 -2.06 -0.51 -6.34
CA GLY A 129 -1.37 -1.21 -5.27
C GLY A 129 0.03 -0.67 -4.99
N SER A 130 0.34 -0.42 -3.71
CA SER A 130 1.66 0.05 -3.27
C SER A 130 2.62 -1.11 -3.01
N LEU A 131 2.80 -1.98 -4.02
CA LEU A 131 3.48 -3.27 -3.88
C LEU A 131 4.96 -3.12 -3.47
N LEU A 132 5.64 -2.07 -3.94
CA LEU A 132 7.00 -1.70 -3.49
C LEU A 132 7.02 -0.53 -2.51
N GLY A 133 5.88 -0.12 -1.93
CA GLY A 133 5.81 1.02 -1.02
C GLY A 133 5.78 2.38 -1.72
N ALA A 134 6.06 3.46 -0.99
CA ALA A 134 6.08 4.83 -1.51
C ALA A 134 7.07 5.70 -0.72
N ILE A 135 7.45 6.86 -1.30
CA ILE A 135 8.41 7.80 -0.69
C ILE A 135 7.77 8.64 0.43
N GLY A 136 6.47 8.90 0.37
CA GLY A 136 5.74 9.63 1.42
C GLY A 136 5.90 9.06 2.84
N PRO A 137 5.68 7.75 3.06
CA PRO A 137 6.00 7.07 4.32
C PRO A 137 7.43 7.29 4.82
N LEU A 138 8.42 7.26 3.93
CA LEU A 138 9.82 7.53 4.27
C LEU A 138 9.98 8.98 4.76
N GLY A 139 9.45 9.96 4.01
CA GLY A 139 9.49 11.38 4.42
C GLY A 139 8.86 11.61 5.80
N ASN A 140 7.71 10.97 6.06
CA ASN A 140 7.04 11.06 7.34
C ASN A 140 7.91 10.53 8.50
N MET A 141 8.59 9.40 8.30
CA MET A 141 9.43 8.79 9.33
C MET A 141 10.76 9.50 9.55
N LEU A 142 11.29 10.18 8.53
CA LEU A 142 12.51 10.98 8.64
C LEU A 142 12.25 12.32 9.34
N SER A 143 11.12 12.97 9.04
CA SER A 143 10.95 14.39 9.34
C SER A 143 9.54 14.81 9.80
N GLY A 144 8.56 13.91 9.69
CA GLY A 144 7.16 14.20 10.01
C GLY A 144 6.41 14.94 8.90
N GLU A 145 6.99 14.98 7.69
CA GLU A 145 6.42 15.63 6.50
C GLU A 145 6.16 14.59 5.39
N MET A 146 5.01 14.72 4.72
CA MET A 146 4.62 13.90 3.55
C MET A 146 3.80 14.82 2.66
N GLN A 147 4.09 14.92 1.37
CA GLN A 147 3.30 15.80 0.50
C GLN A 147 1.96 15.15 0.13
N ALA A 148 1.84 13.82 0.19
CA ALA A 148 0.61 13.11 -0.16
C ALA A 148 -0.54 13.43 0.81
N THR A 149 -0.25 14.05 1.96
CA THR A 149 -1.29 14.63 2.81
C THR A 149 -2.03 15.76 2.06
N ALA A 150 -1.34 16.57 1.26
CA ALA A 150 -1.92 17.61 0.40
C ALA A 150 -2.77 17.06 -0.76
N ALA A 151 -2.48 15.86 -1.27
CA ALA A 151 -3.26 15.20 -2.32
C ALA A 151 -4.59 14.60 -1.82
N LEU A 152 -4.75 14.41 -0.51
CA LEU A 152 -5.96 13.89 0.12
C LEU A 152 -7.06 14.96 0.34
N GLY A 153 -6.84 16.19 -0.14
CA GLY A 153 -7.85 17.26 -0.16
C GLY A 153 -8.49 17.51 1.21
N PRO A 154 -9.82 17.32 1.38
CA PRO A 154 -10.54 17.59 2.65
C PRO A 154 -10.02 16.82 3.87
N ILE A 155 -9.28 15.72 3.68
CA ILE A 155 -8.64 14.97 4.77
C ILE A 155 -7.48 15.78 5.36
N ASN A 156 -6.76 16.53 4.53
CA ASN A 156 -5.71 17.43 4.96
C ASN A 156 -6.31 18.58 5.78
N ASP A 157 -7.45 19.14 5.34
CA ASP A 157 -8.17 20.15 6.12
C ASP A 157 -8.68 19.59 7.46
N LEU A 158 -9.08 18.31 7.53
CA LEU A 158 -9.51 17.67 8.78
C LEU A 158 -8.31 17.43 9.72
N ILE A 159 -7.19 16.95 9.19
CA ILE A 159 -5.93 16.76 9.93
C ILE A 159 -5.35 18.12 10.35
N ASP A 160 -5.47 19.17 9.55
CA ASP A 160 -5.03 20.53 9.90
C ASP A 160 -6.01 21.22 10.86
N THR A 161 -7.31 20.93 10.76
CA THR A 161 -8.33 21.49 11.67
C THR A 161 -8.25 20.86 13.06
N TYR A 162 -8.04 19.54 13.16
CA TYR A 162 -7.93 18.83 14.43
C TYR A 162 -6.49 18.57 14.90
N GLY A 163 -5.51 18.74 14.03
CA GLY A 163 -4.09 18.46 14.26
C GLY A 163 -3.18 19.68 14.13
N LYS A 164 -3.75 20.90 14.13
CA LYS A 164 -3.01 22.17 14.34
C LYS A 164 -2.07 22.16 15.55
N GLU A 165 -2.30 21.27 16.51
CA GLU A 165 -1.47 21.05 17.69
C GLU A 165 -0.37 19.98 17.52
N LEU A 166 -0.33 19.24 16.40
CA LEU A 166 0.70 18.24 16.16
C LEU A 166 1.95 18.89 15.54
N THR A 167 3.06 18.88 16.26
CA THR A 167 4.36 19.28 15.70
C THR A 167 4.86 18.26 14.68
N ARG A 168 5.86 18.64 13.87
CA ARG A 168 6.55 17.71 12.94
C ARG A 168 7.12 16.50 13.69
N GLU A 169 7.74 16.74 14.84
CA GLU A 169 8.28 15.70 15.71
C GLU A 169 7.18 14.74 16.19
N MET A 170 6.03 15.27 16.62
CA MET A 170 4.89 14.44 17.03
C MET A 170 4.35 13.59 15.88
N ARG A 171 4.24 14.17 14.66
CA ARG A 171 3.82 13.41 13.48
C ARG A 171 4.80 12.29 13.14
N ARG A 172 6.09 12.58 13.18
CA ARG A 172 7.16 11.60 12.98
C ARG A 172 7.07 10.47 14.00
N GLU A 173 6.94 10.80 15.29
CA GLU A 173 6.80 9.80 16.34
C GLU A 173 5.58 8.91 16.16
N VAL A 174 4.44 9.48 15.75
CA VAL A 174 3.24 8.72 15.44
C VAL A 174 3.50 7.78 14.26
N GLY A 175 4.08 8.29 13.16
CA GLY A 175 4.43 7.50 11.98
C GLY A 175 5.37 6.33 12.32
N ARG A 176 6.42 6.58 13.10
CA ARG A 176 7.37 5.55 13.54
C ARG A 176 6.73 4.47 14.41
N LYS A 177 5.63 4.76 15.13
CA LYS A 177 4.87 3.78 15.93
C LYS A 177 3.86 2.98 15.09
N MET A 178 3.51 3.45 13.89
CA MET A 178 2.52 2.81 13.02
C MET A 178 3.18 1.79 12.09
N GLY A 179 3.09 0.51 12.46
CA GLY A 179 3.66 -0.58 11.66
C GLY A 179 3.06 -0.68 10.24
N GLY A 180 1.83 -0.20 10.03
CA GLY A 180 1.24 -0.11 8.70
C GLY A 180 1.97 0.88 7.80
N LEU A 181 2.42 2.01 8.35
CA LEU A 181 3.26 2.96 7.62
C LEU A 181 4.65 2.38 7.33
N GLY A 182 5.21 1.60 8.27
CA GLY A 182 6.45 0.85 8.05
C GLY A 182 6.33 -0.17 6.92
N SER A 183 5.17 -0.80 6.79
CA SER A 183 4.88 -1.75 5.70
C SER A 183 4.83 -1.08 4.32
N LEU A 184 4.69 0.25 4.27
CA LEU A 184 4.69 1.07 3.06
C LEU A 184 6.05 1.72 2.75
N LEU A 185 7.10 1.45 3.52
CA LEU A 185 8.45 1.88 3.17
C LEU A 185 8.83 1.37 1.77
N PRO A 186 9.53 2.20 0.98
CA PRO A 186 9.90 1.87 -0.39
C PRO A 186 10.87 0.69 -0.41
N LYS A 187 10.66 -0.33 -1.27
CA LYS A 187 11.38 -1.61 -1.29
C LYS A 187 12.24 -1.76 -2.54
N GLY A 188 13.39 -2.43 -2.41
CA GLY A 188 14.27 -2.74 -3.54
C GLY A 188 15.52 -1.88 -3.66
N GLY A 189 15.75 -0.97 -2.71
CA GLY A 189 16.97 -0.16 -2.64
C GLY A 189 17.16 0.76 -3.84
N ASP A 190 18.40 1.12 -4.09
CA ASP A 190 18.78 2.10 -5.14
C ASP A 190 18.52 1.52 -6.54
N ALA A 191 18.51 0.18 -6.67
CA ALA A 191 18.21 -0.51 -7.92
C ALA A 191 16.78 -0.24 -8.44
N VAL A 192 15.82 0.03 -7.55
CA VAL A 192 14.43 0.36 -7.92
C VAL A 192 14.19 1.86 -7.86
N TRP A 193 14.78 2.55 -6.89
CA TRP A 193 14.40 3.93 -6.55
C TRP A 193 15.42 4.99 -6.95
N GLY A 194 16.61 4.60 -7.40
CA GLY A 194 17.71 5.51 -7.70
C GLY A 194 18.53 5.91 -6.46
N GLU A 195 19.65 6.57 -6.71
CA GLU A 195 20.61 7.02 -5.68
C GLU A 195 20.30 8.45 -5.17
N ASP A 196 19.23 9.08 -5.68
CA ASP A 196 18.88 10.49 -5.46
C ASP A 196 17.52 10.69 -4.78
N VAL A 197 17.07 9.70 -4.00
CA VAL A 197 15.81 9.76 -3.23
C VAL A 197 15.81 10.93 -2.23
N ILE A 198 16.95 11.23 -1.62
CA ILE A 198 17.12 12.40 -0.76
C ILE A 198 18.25 13.27 -1.29
N THR A 199 18.02 14.58 -1.36
CA THR A 199 19.06 15.57 -1.64
C THR A 199 19.25 16.48 -0.43
N LEU A 200 20.46 16.58 0.10
CA LEU A 200 20.79 17.48 1.20
C LEU A 200 21.15 18.88 0.70
N SER A 201 21.15 19.86 1.60
CA SER A 201 21.46 21.27 1.29
C SER A 201 22.88 21.51 0.76
N ASN A 202 23.81 20.58 1.01
CA ASN A 202 25.16 20.56 0.44
C ASN A 202 25.22 19.92 -0.97
N ASN A 203 24.07 19.58 -1.56
CA ASN A 203 23.89 18.83 -2.81
C ASN A 203 24.40 17.37 -2.79
N GLU A 204 24.61 16.80 -1.60
CA GLU A 204 24.80 15.37 -1.46
C GLU A 204 23.48 14.63 -1.70
N THR A 205 23.54 13.55 -2.48
CA THR A 205 22.39 12.68 -2.78
C THR A 205 22.53 11.38 -2.03
N LEU A 206 21.43 10.90 -1.46
CA LEU A 206 21.35 9.66 -0.70
C LEU A 206 20.25 8.78 -1.28
N GLY A 207 20.61 7.55 -1.61
CA GLY A 207 19.70 6.48 -1.97
C GLY A 207 19.11 5.78 -0.75
N LEU A 208 18.17 4.86 -0.99
CA LEU A 208 17.56 4.05 0.05
C LEU A 208 18.56 3.15 0.76
N ASP A 209 19.58 2.67 0.06
CA ASP A 209 20.60 1.78 0.64
C ASP A 209 21.43 2.48 1.72
N ALA A 210 21.54 3.82 1.67
CA ALA A 210 22.15 4.62 2.73
C ALA A 210 21.16 4.97 3.86
N ILE A 211 19.90 5.26 3.53
CA ILE A 211 18.93 5.85 4.48
C ILE A 211 18.20 4.78 5.30
N VAL A 212 17.74 3.72 4.64
CA VAL A 212 16.82 2.76 5.26
C VAL A 212 17.47 2.00 6.41
N PRO A 213 18.75 1.56 6.37
CA PRO A 213 19.39 0.92 7.51
C PRO A 213 19.40 1.78 8.78
N ASP A 214 19.78 3.05 8.67
CA ASP A 214 19.80 4.00 9.78
C ASP A 214 18.38 4.24 10.33
N LEU A 215 17.40 4.39 9.43
CA LEU A 215 16.00 4.52 9.85
C LEU A 215 15.51 3.26 10.57
N LEU A 216 15.82 2.06 10.08
CA LEU A 216 15.40 0.82 10.73
C LEU A 216 16.05 0.63 12.10
N ALA A 217 17.28 1.13 12.30
CA ALA A 217 17.96 1.07 13.59
C ALA A 217 17.25 1.85 14.70
N VAL A 218 16.49 2.90 14.33
CA VAL A 218 15.68 3.69 15.27
C VAL A 218 14.20 3.28 15.30
N LEU A 219 13.79 2.41 14.39
CA LEU A 219 12.45 1.83 14.36
C LEU A 219 12.43 0.54 15.19
N GLY A 220 11.38 0.36 15.99
CA GLY A 220 11.17 -0.90 16.69
C GLY A 220 10.79 -2.04 15.73
N PRO A 221 10.87 -3.30 16.21
CA PRO A 221 10.56 -4.51 15.42
C PRO A 221 9.10 -4.55 14.93
N HIS A 222 8.23 -3.72 15.50
CA HIS A 222 6.83 -3.61 15.16
C HIS A 222 6.55 -3.08 13.76
N THR A 223 7.54 -2.49 13.09
CA THR A 223 7.43 -2.07 11.68
C THR A 223 7.39 -3.24 10.70
N GLY A 224 7.54 -4.47 11.20
CA GLY A 224 7.18 -5.70 10.49
C GLY A 224 8.37 -6.47 9.94
N GLY A 225 9.58 -5.92 9.97
CA GLY A 225 10.75 -6.50 9.30
C GLY A 225 10.79 -6.03 7.85
N TYR A 226 11.64 -5.04 7.60
CA TYR A 226 11.95 -4.59 6.25
C TYR A 226 13.12 -5.44 5.73
N ASP A 227 12.94 -6.06 4.57
CA ASP A 227 13.97 -6.91 3.98
C ASP A 227 15.03 -6.04 3.26
N LEU A 228 16.12 -5.76 3.97
CA LEU A 228 17.27 -5.03 3.42
C LEU A 228 18.00 -5.82 2.35
N ASP A 229 17.84 -7.14 2.24
CA ASP A 229 18.55 -7.96 1.25
C ASP A 229 17.72 -8.20 -0.02
N ALA A 230 16.44 -7.84 0.00
CA ALA A 230 15.57 -7.91 -1.17
C ALA A 230 16.01 -6.94 -2.27
N ARG A 231 16.80 -7.44 -3.23
CA ARG A 231 17.28 -6.66 -4.39
C ARG A 231 16.90 -7.33 -5.70
N LEU A 232 17.10 -6.63 -6.81
CA LEU A 232 16.92 -7.19 -8.14
C LEU A 232 18.26 -7.65 -8.74
N PRO A 233 18.32 -8.82 -9.40
CA PRO A 233 17.45 -9.98 -9.24
C PRO A 233 17.89 -10.82 -8.04
N THR A 234 17.00 -11.10 -7.09
CA THR A 234 17.26 -12.08 -6.02
C THR A 234 16.21 -13.19 -6.13
N PRO A 235 16.58 -14.49 -6.18
CA PRO A 235 15.57 -15.54 -6.20
C PRO A 235 14.64 -15.39 -4.99
N PRO A 236 13.33 -15.63 -5.15
CA PRO A 236 12.42 -15.68 -4.01
C PRO A 236 12.94 -16.64 -2.95
N ARG A 237 12.85 -16.22 -1.69
CA ARG A 237 13.31 -17.02 -0.54
C ARG A 237 12.12 -17.59 0.20
N GLU A 238 12.33 -18.69 0.90
CA GLU A 238 11.38 -19.16 1.90
C GLU A 238 11.38 -18.15 3.05
N VAL A 239 10.20 -17.63 3.39
CA VAL A 239 10.01 -16.62 4.43
C VAL A 239 9.14 -17.20 5.54
N ASP A 240 9.38 -16.84 6.80
CA ASP A 240 8.46 -17.16 7.90
C ASP A 240 7.07 -16.54 7.62
N PRO A 241 5.95 -17.24 7.89
CA PRO A 241 4.62 -16.72 7.60
C PRO A 241 4.25 -15.41 8.28
N LEU A 242 4.87 -15.11 9.42
CA LEU A 242 4.65 -13.87 10.17
C LEU A 242 5.80 -12.87 10.01
N ASP A 243 6.65 -13.03 9.01
CA ASP A 243 7.64 -12.03 8.61
C ASP A 243 7.02 -11.08 7.56
N ALA A 244 7.07 -9.76 7.78
CA ALA A 244 6.50 -8.84 6.81
C ALA A 244 7.25 -8.81 5.48
N ALA A 245 8.45 -9.42 5.38
CA ALA A 245 9.10 -9.64 4.11
C ALA A 245 8.25 -10.46 3.13
N SER A 246 7.29 -11.27 3.61
CA SER A 246 6.31 -11.96 2.75
C SER A 246 5.38 -11.02 1.97
N ALA A 247 5.34 -9.73 2.34
CA ALA A 247 4.63 -8.70 1.58
C ALA A 247 5.49 -8.06 0.48
N ASN A 248 6.77 -8.41 0.40
CA ASN A 248 7.69 -7.87 -0.59
C ASN A 248 7.70 -8.76 -1.83
N PRO A 249 7.16 -8.29 -2.97
CA PRO A 249 7.16 -9.09 -4.20
C PRO A 249 8.56 -9.32 -4.77
N LEU A 250 9.59 -8.61 -4.28
CA LEU A 250 11.00 -8.87 -4.64
C LEU A 250 11.60 -10.07 -3.90
N SER A 251 11.00 -10.47 -2.77
CA SER A 251 11.45 -11.61 -1.94
C SER A 251 10.53 -12.82 -2.05
N THR A 252 9.32 -12.64 -2.58
CA THR A 252 8.26 -13.64 -2.55
C THR A 252 7.57 -13.75 -3.92
N ALA A 253 7.48 -14.98 -4.43
CA ALA A 253 6.77 -15.27 -5.67
C ALA A 253 5.25 -15.14 -5.50
N LEU A 254 4.53 -14.99 -6.61
CA LEU A 254 3.08 -15.11 -6.61
C LEU A 254 2.65 -16.46 -6.03
N PRO A 255 1.68 -16.46 -5.10
CA PRO A 255 1.08 -17.68 -4.59
C PRO A 255 0.55 -18.57 -5.73
N PRO A 256 0.83 -19.89 -5.70
CA PRO A 256 0.37 -20.80 -6.73
C PRO A 256 -1.16 -20.89 -6.78
N GLY A 257 -1.69 -21.19 -7.97
CA GLY A 257 -3.11 -21.50 -8.14
C GLY A 257 -4.05 -20.31 -8.27
N ILE A 258 -3.54 -19.08 -8.23
CA ILE A 258 -4.33 -17.88 -8.60
C ILE A 258 -4.63 -17.95 -10.11
N GLY A 259 -5.92 -17.89 -10.48
CA GLY A 259 -6.31 -17.95 -11.89
C GLY A 259 -5.83 -16.75 -12.70
N THR A 260 -6.15 -15.53 -12.25
CA THR A 260 -5.69 -14.28 -12.89
C THR A 260 -5.34 -13.20 -11.87
N VAL A 261 -4.24 -12.50 -12.11
CA VAL A 261 -3.83 -11.30 -11.37
C VAL A 261 -4.09 -10.08 -12.26
N TYR A 262 -4.90 -9.14 -11.77
CA TYR A 262 -5.17 -7.86 -12.42
C TYR A 262 -4.42 -6.76 -11.68
N CYS A 263 -3.57 -6.02 -12.39
CA CYS A 263 -2.93 -4.82 -11.86
C CYS A 263 -3.49 -3.61 -12.61
N LEU A 264 -4.33 -2.85 -11.90
CA LEU A 264 -5.09 -1.72 -12.43
C LEU A 264 -4.60 -0.47 -11.69
N TYR A 265 -4.03 0.51 -12.39
CA TYR A 265 -3.46 1.68 -11.73
C TYR A 265 -3.44 2.92 -12.61
N GLY A 266 -3.37 4.08 -11.97
CA GLY A 266 -3.24 5.37 -12.64
C GLY A 266 -1.82 5.66 -13.10
N VAL A 267 -1.71 6.40 -14.21
CA VAL A 267 -0.43 6.87 -14.75
C VAL A 267 -0.55 8.31 -15.27
N GLY A 268 0.57 8.96 -15.50
CA GLY A 268 0.68 10.32 -16.02
C GLY A 268 0.43 11.41 -14.98
N ILE A 269 0.36 11.06 -13.69
CA ILE A 269 0.12 12.02 -12.60
C ILE A 269 1.43 12.23 -11.85
N ALA A 270 1.85 13.49 -11.70
CA ALA A 270 3.04 13.85 -10.94
C ALA A 270 2.96 13.30 -9.51
N THR A 271 3.91 12.44 -9.16
CA THR A 271 3.90 11.65 -7.92
C THR A 271 5.25 11.74 -7.21
N GLU A 272 5.22 11.85 -5.88
CA GLU A 272 6.42 12.01 -5.04
C GLU A 272 7.46 10.92 -5.23
N LYS A 273 8.70 11.35 -5.52
CA LYS A 273 9.84 10.49 -5.81
C LYS A 273 11.10 10.80 -5.00
N SER A 274 11.29 12.05 -4.63
CA SER A 274 12.46 12.46 -3.83
C SER A 274 12.16 13.70 -3.01
N TYR A 275 12.98 13.93 -1.98
CA TYR A 275 12.88 15.13 -1.15
C TYR A 275 14.21 15.85 -1.02
N ARG A 276 14.16 17.18 -0.97
CA ARG A 276 15.30 18.02 -0.57
C ARG A 276 15.20 18.36 0.90
N TYR A 277 16.27 18.14 1.66
CA TYR A 277 16.34 18.41 3.10
C TYR A 277 17.38 19.48 3.44
N SER A 278 17.08 20.30 4.45
CA SER A 278 17.95 21.40 4.92
C SER A 278 19.23 20.93 5.65
N GLY A 279 19.41 19.63 5.88
CA GLY A 279 20.61 19.06 6.48
C GLY A 279 20.35 17.79 7.30
N ALA A 280 21.43 17.05 7.54
CA ALA A 280 21.49 15.88 8.42
C ALA A 280 22.49 16.15 9.57
N PRO A 281 22.14 15.87 10.84
CA PRO A 281 23.15 15.43 11.80
C PRO A 281 23.75 14.11 11.26
N GLY A 282 24.95 13.70 11.69
CA GLY A 282 25.69 12.58 11.09
C GLY A 282 25.07 11.15 11.14
N ASP A 283 23.76 11.01 11.35
CA ASP A 283 22.94 9.80 11.25
C ASP A 283 21.73 10.11 10.33
N HIS A 284 21.47 9.27 9.32
CA HIS A 284 20.40 9.49 8.34
C HIS A 284 19.00 9.11 8.83
N SER A 285 18.88 8.61 10.08
CA SER A 285 17.61 8.23 10.69
C SER A 285 16.66 9.41 10.95
N GLU A 286 17.19 10.64 11.06
CA GLU A 286 16.44 11.86 11.32
C GLU A 286 17.02 13.02 10.50
N LEU A 287 16.19 13.56 9.59
CA LEU A 287 16.56 14.71 8.77
C LEU A 287 15.89 15.98 9.28
N GLY A 288 16.44 17.14 8.90
CA GLY A 288 15.89 18.46 9.19
C GLY A 288 14.51 18.69 8.54
N THR A 289 14.27 19.89 8.00
CA THR A 289 13.03 20.18 7.27
C THR A 289 13.18 19.95 5.79
N ILE A 290 12.08 19.58 5.12
CA ILE A 290 12.04 19.66 3.66
C ILE A 290 12.33 21.11 3.26
N ASP A 291 13.38 21.29 2.45
CA ASP A 291 13.81 22.60 1.96
C ASP A 291 12.90 23.04 0.82
N ARG A 292 11.92 23.89 1.16
CA ARG A 292 10.94 24.43 0.23
C ARG A 292 11.40 25.69 -0.52
N SER A 293 12.70 26.01 -0.48
CA SER A 293 13.22 27.21 -1.15
C SER A 293 13.32 27.06 -2.68
N GLY A 294 13.32 25.83 -3.20
CA GLY A 294 13.30 25.53 -4.63
C GLY A 294 11.91 25.68 -5.28
N ASP A 295 11.90 25.80 -6.61
CA ASP A 295 10.68 25.94 -7.42
C ASP A 295 9.75 24.71 -7.34
N ASP A 296 10.32 23.54 -7.01
CA ASP A 296 9.63 22.27 -6.77
C ASP A 296 9.08 22.15 -5.33
N GLY A 297 9.30 23.16 -4.49
CA GLY A 297 8.93 23.12 -3.07
C GLY A 297 9.68 22.04 -2.29
N GLY A 298 10.85 21.61 -2.77
CA GLY A 298 11.67 20.58 -2.12
C GLY A 298 11.18 19.15 -2.36
N VAL A 299 10.30 18.93 -3.33
CA VAL A 299 9.80 17.59 -3.65
C VAL A 299 9.97 17.28 -5.14
N GLY A 300 10.80 16.29 -5.43
CA GLY A 300 10.94 15.74 -6.77
C GLY A 300 9.79 14.80 -7.09
N THR A 301 9.24 14.92 -8.30
CA THR A 301 8.12 14.11 -8.77
C THR A 301 8.50 13.27 -9.98
N GLY A 302 8.00 12.03 -10.03
CA GLY A 302 8.00 11.17 -11.21
C GLY A 302 6.58 10.78 -11.64
N ASP A 303 6.50 9.76 -12.49
CA ASP A 303 5.22 9.21 -12.94
C ASP A 303 4.55 8.32 -11.87
N GLY A 304 3.23 8.30 -11.86
CA GLY A 304 2.41 7.53 -10.93
C GLY A 304 0.95 7.97 -10.93
N ASP A 305 0.26 7.73 -9.82
CA ASP A 305 -1.16 8.04 -9.63
C ASP A 305 -1.44 9.24 -8.71
N GLY A 306 -0.41 10.02 -8.39
CA GLY A 306 -0.45 11.15 -7.46
C GLY A 306 -0.19 10.77 -6.00
N THR A 307 0.03 9.49 -5.69
CA THR A 307 0.46 9.03 -4.35
C THR A 307 1.50 7.94 -4.42
N VAL A 308 1.29 6.93 -5.29
CA VAL A 308 2.16 5.78 -5.43
C VAL A 308 2.91 5.89 -6.77
N PRO A 309 4.26 5.87 -6.76
CA PRO A 309 5.04 5.95 -7.98
C PRO A 309 4.88 4.71 -8.88
N LEU A 310 5.08 4.89 -10.17
CA LEU A 310 4.87 3.87 -11.20
C LEU A 310 5.67 2.57 -10.95
N GLU A 311 6.86 2.67 -10.38
CA GLU A 311 7.71 1.53 -10.02
C GLU A 311 7.08 0.68 -8.93
N SER A 312 6.28 1.26 -8.04
CA SER A 312 5.54 0.50 -7.03
C SER A 312 4.22 -0.04 -7.58
N LEU A 313 3.55 0.71 -8.46
CA LEU A 313 2.28 0.34 -9.09
C LEU A 313 2.42 -0.81 -10.11
N GLY A 314 3.38 -0.68 -11.02
CA GLY A 314 3.44 -1.47 -12.25
C GLY A 314 4.57 -2.49 -12.30
N PHE A 315 5.75 -2.17 -11.76
CA PHE A 315 6.94 -3.01 -11.93
C PHE A 315 6.76 -4.46 -11.44
N PRO A 316 6.20 -4.73 -10.24
CA PRO A 316 6.00 -6.11 -9.78
C PRO A 316 5.16 -6.93 -10.77
N CYS A 317 4.09 -6.35 -11.31
CA CYS A 317 3.24 -7.05 -12.26
C CYS A 317 3.92 -7.19 -13.64
N ALA A 318 4.61 -6.15 -14.10
CA ALA A 318 5.14 -6.07 -15.46
C ALA A 318 6.41 -6.91 -15.63
N ALA A 319 7.34 -6.82 -14.68
CA ALA A 319 8.65 -7.44 -14.74
C ALA A 319 8.69 -8.77 -13.97
N LEU A 320 8.21 -8.78 -12.73
CA LEU A 320 8.30 -9.98 -11.86
C LEU A 320 7.29 -11.04 -12.28
N TRP A 321 6.01 -10.67 -12.40
CA TRP A 321 4.96 -11.68 -12.53
C TRP A 321 4.60 -12.05 -13.97
N ARG A 322 4.82 -11.14 -14.93
CA ARG A 322 4.52 -11.35 -16.36
C ARG A 322 5.77 -11.38 -17.25
N GLY A 323 6.80 -10.65 -16.86
CA GLY A 323 7.94 -10.32 -17.71
C GLY A 323 9.07 -11.35 -17.64
N GLU A 324 10.29 -10.86 -17.84
CA GLU A 324 11.50 -11.68 -17.93
C GLU A 324 11.82 -12.47 -16.65
N LEU A 325 11.26 -12.05 -15.50
CA LEU A 325 11.52 -12.69 -14.21
C LEU A 325 10.38 -13.65 -13.79
N ALA A 326 9.36 -13.85 -14.63
CA ALA A 326 8.18 -14.69 -14.31
C ALA A 326 8.52 -16.13 -13.96
N ASP A 327 9.58 -16.70 -14.54
CA ASP A 327 10.02 -18.07 -14.21
C ASP A 327 10.39 -18.23 -12.72
N HIS A 328 10.80 -17.14 -12.06
CA HIS A 328 11.12 -17.12 -10.64
C HIS A 328 9.96 -16.64 -9.78
N TYR A 329 9.23 -15.60 -10.22
CA TYR A 329 8.25 -14.91 -9.38
C TYR A 329 6.78 -15.24 -9.72
N ASN A 330 6.50 -16.04 -10.74
CA ASN A 330 5.18 -16.57 -11.06
C ASN A 330 5.27 -18.04 -11.53
N PRO A 331 5.80 -18.94 -10.69
CA PRO A 331 6.13 -20.31 -11.09
C PRO A 331 4.90 -21.15 -11.47
N SER A 332 3.71 -20.78 -11.02
CA SER A 332 2.46 -21.45 -11.40
C SER A 332 1.85 -20.94 -12.71
N GLY A 333 2.44 -19.93 -13.35
CA GLY A 333 1.96 -19.39 -14.61
C GLY A 333 0.60 -18.69 -14.50
N SER A 334 0.32 -18.05 -13.36
CA SER A 334 -0.91 -17.26 -13.17
C SER A 334 -1.02 -16.21 -14.28
N ARG A 335 -2.20 -16.04 -14.89
CA ARG A 335 -2.37 -15.04 -15.95
C ARG A 335 -2.23 -13.64 -15.35
N VAL A 336 -1.36 -12.80 -15.88
CA VAL A 336 -1.20 -11.42 -15.38
C VAL A 336 -1.70 -10.41 -16.41
N VAL A 337 -2.69 -9.60 -16.01
CA VAL A 337 -3.29 -8.54 -16.81
C VAL A 337 -2.92 -7.19 -16.20
N LEU A 338 -2.24 -6.36 -16.97
CA LEU A 338 -1.92 -4.99 -16.57
C LEU A 338 -2.78 -4.02 -17.37
N ARG A 339 -3.34 -3.02 -16.68
CA ARG A 339 -4.02 -1.89 -17.31
C ARG A 339 -3.61 -0.59 -16.64
N GLU A 340 -2.98 0.25 -17.43
CA GLU A 340 -2.68 1.63 -17.11
C GLU A 340 -3.89 2.49 -17.47
N HIS A 341 -4.28 3.39 -16.55
CA HIS A 341 -5.36 4.34 -16.76
C HIS A 341 -4.78 5.76 -16.72
N GLY A 342 -4.90 6.49 -17.83
CA GLY A 342 -4.54 7.91 -17.86
C GLY A 342 -5.58 8.77 -17.10
N ASP A 343 -5.14 9.86 -16.48
CA ASP A 343 -6.04 10.78 -15.78
C ASP A 343 -6.76 11.73 -16.77
N GLU A 344 -8.07 11.52 -16.99
CA GLU A 344 -8.93 12.41 -17.77
C GLU A 344 -9.97 13.10 -16.87
N PRO A 345 -9.58 14.10 -16.05
CA PRO A 345 -10.50 14.73 -15.11
C PRO A 345 -11.55 15.61 -15.79
N GLU A 346 -12.82 15.47 -15.40
CA GLU A 346 -13.90 16.35 -15.85
C GLU A 346 -13.80 17.75 -15.24
N ARG A 347 -13.99 18.79 -16.07
CA ARG A 347 -14.05 20.17 -15.60
C ARG A 347 -15.22 20.34 -14.62
N PHE A 348 -14.97 21.06 -13.53
CA PHE A 348 -15.94 21.32 -12.45
C PHE A 348 -16.40 20.09 -11.67
N ASN A 349 -15.74 18.93 -11.84
CA ASN A 349 -15.94 17.78 -10.98
C ASN A 349 -14.86 17.78 -9.87
N PRO A 350 -15.22 17.99 -8.59
CA PRO A 350 -14.24 18.09 -7.51
C PRO A 350 -13.46 16.79 -7.26
N ARG A 351 -13.96 15.66 -7.79
CA ARG A 351 -13.35 14.32 -7.68
C ARG A 351 -13.01 13.74 -9.06
N GLY A 352 -12.74 14.59 -10.05
CA GLY A 352 -12.23 14.19 -11.37
C GLY A 352 -13.20 13.44 -12.30
N GLY A 353 -14.38 13.02 -11.84
CA GLY A 353 -15.37 12.34 -12.69
C GLY A 353 -15.14 10.84 -12.86
N PRO A 354 -15.73 10.20 -13.88
CA PRO A 354 -15.68 8.74 -14.07
C PRO A 354 -14.42 8.25 -14.79
N LYS A 355 -13.57 9.15 -15.28
CA LYS A 355 -12.33 8.81 -16.01
C LYS A 355 -11.05 9.26 -15.32
N THR A 356 -11.15 9.81 -14.11
CA THR A 356 -9.96 10.11 -13.33
C THR A 356 -9.27 8.82 -12.89
N ALA A 357 -7.96 8.87 -12.81
CA ALA A 357 -7.10 7.75 -12.42
C ALA A 357 -6.21 8.09 -11.22
N ARG A 358 -6.52 9.18 -10.50
CA ARG A 358 -5.83 9.55 -9.26
C ARG A 358 -5.99 8.46 -8.21
N HIS A 359 -5.03 8.37 -7.31
CA HIS A 359 -4.86 7.25 -6.38
C HIS A 359 -6.15 6.78 -5.68
N VAL A 360 -6.95 7.72 -5.15
CA VAL A 360 -8.23 7.37 -4.50
C VAL A 360 -9.37 7.35 -5.50
N GLU A 361 -9.41 8.31 -6.41
CA GLU A 361 -10.52 8.47 -7.35
C GLU A 361 -10.60 7.36 -8.41
N ILE A 362 -9.55 6.56 -8.60
CA ILE A 362 -9.58 5.37 -9.45
C ILE A 362 -10.64 4.35 -9.00
N LEU A 363 -11.01 4.33 -7.71
CA LEU A 363 -12.13 3.53 -7.18
C LEU A 363 -13.49 3.90 -7.81
N GLY A 364 -13.58 5.08 -8.41
CA GLY A 364 -14.76 5.60 -9.09
C GLY A 364 -14.64 5.62 -10.61
N ASN A 365 -13.56 5.07 -11.16
CA ASN A 365 -13.31 5.02 -12.58
C ASN A 365 -14.21 3.96 -13.25
N SER A 366 -14.95 4.36 -14.29
CA SER A 366 -15.95 3.48 -14.91
C SER A 366 -15.33 2.26 -15.59
N GLU A 367 -14.15 2.39 -16.18
CA GLU A 367 -13.46 1.28 -16.84
C GLU A 367 -12.90 0.29 -15.83
N VAL A 368 -12.37 0.78 -14.71
CA VAL A 368 -11.91 -0.05 -13.59
C VAL A 368 -13.06 -0.83 -12.99
N ILE A 369 -14.17 -0.15 -12.65
CA ILE A 369 -15.36 -0.82 -12.10
C ILE A 369 -15.88 -1.88 -13.07
N THR A 370 -15.98 -1.54 -14.35
CA THR A 370 -16.40 -2.49 -15.39
C THR A 370 -15.44 -3.68 -15.52
N THR A 371 -14.15 -3.48 -15.27
CA THR A 371 -13.14 -4.55 -15.32
C THR A 371 -13.26 -5.48 -14.12
N ILE A 372 -13.59 -4.95 -12.94
CA ILE A 372 -13.74 -5.75 -11.71
C ILE A 372 -15.03 -6.57 -11.73
N LEU A 373 -16.11 -6.04 -12.31
CA LEU A 373 -17.44 -6.67 -12.32
C LEU A 373 -17.71 -7.58 -13.53
N LYS A 374 -16.75 -7.72 -14.46
CA LYS A 374 -16.84 -8.59 -15.64
C LYS A 374 -15.90 -9.78 -15.49
#